data_AF-S3H6L0-F1
#
_entry.id   AF-S3H6L0-F1
#
_cell.length_a   1.000
_cell.length_b   1.000
_cell.length_c   1.000
_cell.angle_alpha   90.00
_cell.angle_beta   90.00
_cell.angle_gamma   90.00
#
_symmetry.space_group_name_H-M   'P 1'
#
loop_
_entity.id
_entity.type
_entity.pdbx_description
1 polymer ?
#
loop_
_entity_poly.entity_id
_entity_poly.type
_entity_poly.pdbx_seq_one_letter_code
_entity_poly.pdbx_strand_id
1 'polypeptide(L)'
;MEKRIRHSNRIKGLLFSQGITGYDPFRRDRRQQLEMLRTGDGRPLPSNMKRQVLREVARMELLIDQIKEVEAECNDMLIEERQSAREVALLSKVVGIRPELAAVLWGEGLFRHFNNRRQVAGYAV
;
A
#
# COMPACT_ATOMS: atom_id res chain seq x y z
N MET A 1 0.61 7.07 7.63
CA MET A 1 -0.32 6.60 8.69
C MET A 1 -1.06 7.71 9.43
N GLU A 2 -0.40 8.79 9.79
CA GLU A 2 -0.98 9.93 10.54
C GLU A 2 -2.25 10.53 9.90
N LYS A 3 -2.24 10.74 8.57
CA LYS A 3 -3.40 11.29 7.83
C LYS A 3 -4.65 10.42 7.99
N ARG A 4 -4.53 9.09 7.94
CA ARG A 4 -5.63 8.14 8.12
C ARG A 4 -6.26 8.23 9.51
N ILE A 5 -5.41 8.28 10.53
CA ILE A 5 -5.84 8.41 11.94
C ILE A 5 -6.56 9.75 12.15
N ARG A 6 -6.04 10.84 11.56
CA ARG A 6 -6.65 12.16 11.62
C ARG A 6 -8.07 12.19 11.06
N HIS A 7 -8.33 11.60 9.89
CA HIS A 7 -9.69 11.53 9.33
C HIS A 7 -10.63 10.68 10.18
N SER A 8 -10.16 9.54 10.68
CA SER A 8 -10.93 8.73 11.63
C SER A 8 -11.31 9.53 12.89
N ASN A 9 -10.35 10.23 13.49
CA ASN A 9 -10.59 11.03 14.69
C ASN A 9 -11.52 12.22 14.40
N ARG A 10 -11.42 12.83 13.22
CA ARG A 10 -12.34 13.89 12.79
C ARG A 10 -13.78 13.38 12.67
N ILE A 11 -13.97 12.21 12.05
CA ILE A 11 -15.29 11.57 11.94
C ILE A 11 -15.84 11.24 13.32
N LYS A 12 -15.05 10.57 14.17
CA LYS A 12 -15.44 10.20 15.53
C LYS A 12 -15.79 11.43 16.37
N GLY A 13 -15.01 12.52 16.27
CA GLY A 13 -15.30 13.77 16.98
C GLY A 13 -16.60 14.44 16.52
N LEU A 14 -16.87 14.47 15.21
CA LEU A 14 -18.15 14.99 14.69
C LEU A 14 -19.34 14.18 15.22
N LEU A 15 -19.23 12.85 15.22
CA LEU A 15 -20.29 11.95 15.69
C LEU A 15 -20.45 11.97 17.22
N PHE A 16 -19.36 12.13 17.96
CA PHE A 16 -19.39 12.25 19.42
C PHE A 16 -20.19 13.46 19.88
N SER A 17 -20.08 14.59 19.16
CA SER A 17 -20.90 15.80 19.42
C SER A 17 -22.42 15.56 19.28
N GLN A 18 -22.80 14.46 18.64
CA GLN A 18 -24.18 14.05 18.42
C GLN A 18 -24.59 12.88 19.33
N GLY A 19 -23.77 12.51 20.32
CA GLY A 19 -24.02 11.37 21.21
C GLY A 19 -23.74 9.99 20.59
N ILE A 20 -23.04 9.93 19.45
CA ILE A 20 -22.74 8.67 18.75
C ILE A 20 -21.30 8.24 19.05
N THR A 21 -21.14 7.09 19.70
CA THR A 21 -19.83 6.56 20.12
C THR A 21 -19.42 5.25 19.42
N GLY A 22 -20.38 4.50 18.89
CA GLY A 22 -20.15 3.16 18.31
C GLY A 22 -19.80 3.13 16.82
N TYR A 23 -19.65 4.28 16.16
CA TYR A 23 -19.35 4.31 14.73
C TYR A 23 -17.85 4.05 14.47
N ASP A 24 -17.56 3.02 13.69
CA ASP A 24 -16.20 2.73 13.23
C ASP A 24 -16.02 3.10 11.74
N PRO A 25 -15.21 4.13 11.44
CA PRO A 25 -14.93 4.56 10.07
C PRO A 25 -14.23 3.51 9.21
N PHE A 26 -13.51 2.54 9.79
CA PHE A 26 -12.74 1.56 9.01
C PHE A 26 -13.55 0.35 8.55
N ARG A 27 -14.81 0.23 8.98
CA ARG A 27 -15.68 -0.87 8.56
C ARG A 27 -15.92 -0.86 7.06
N ARG A 28 -16.16 -2.05 6.50
CA ARG A 28 -16.52 -2.21 5.08
C ARG A 28 -17.91 -1.64 4.78
N ASP A 29 -18.85 -1.78 5.71
CA ASP A 29 -20.23 -1.30 5.65
C ASP A 29 -20.41 0.13 6.19
N ARG A 30 -19.32 0.89 6.42
CA ARG A 30 -19.31 2.23 7.03
C ARG A 30 -20.31 3.23 6.44
N ARG A 31 -20.56 3.18 5.13
CA ARG A 31 -21.53 4.06 4.46
C ARG A 31 -22.97 3.65 4.77
N GLN A 32 -23.27 2.35 4.79
CA GLN A 32 -24.59 1.84 5.17
C GLN A 32 -24.88 2.10 6.65
N GLN A 33 -23.88 1.89 7.52
CA GLN A 33 -24.00 2.20 8.95
C GLN A 33 -24.30 3.68 9.19
N LEU A 34 -23.69 4.59 8.43
CA LEU A 34 -23.93 6.03 8.53
C LEU A 34 -25.40 6.41 8.25
N GLU A 35 -26.08 5.69 7.37
CA GLU A 35 -27.51 5.88 7.07
C GLU A 35 -28.40 5.47 8.26
N MET A 36 -27.97 4.46 9.01
CA MET A 36 -28.71 3.89 10.14
C MET A 36 -28.45 4.64 11.45
N LEU A 37 -27.45 5.53 11.50
CA LEU A 37 -27.12 6.27 12.71
C LEU A 37 -28.28 7.10 13.23
N ARG A 38 -28.38 7.11 14.55
CA ARG A 38 -29.27 7.97 15.32
C ARG A 38 -28.43 8.75 16.33
N THR A 39 -28.78 10.00 16.55
CA THR A 39 -28.19 10.84 17.59
C THR A 39 -28.49 10.26 18.98
N GLY A 40 -27.81 10.75 20.02
CA GLY A 40 -28.03 10.29 21.39
C GLY A 40 -29.48 10.46 21.89
N ASP A 41 -30.22 11.42 21.34
CA ASP A 41 -31.65 11.66 21.58
C ASP A 41 -32.58 10.87 20.62
N GLY A 42 -32.05 9.92 19.84
CA GLY A 42 -32.82 9.02 18.99
C GLY A 42 -33.25 9.58 17.63
N ARG A 43 -32.88 10.82 17.31
CA ARG A 43 -33.23 11.49 16.04
C ARG A 43 -32.32 11.04 14.90
N PRO A 44 -32.75 11.17 13.63
CA PRO A 44 -31.85 10.98 12.50
C PRO A 44 -30.73 12.03 12.52
N LEU A 45 -29.55 11.64 12.04
CA LEU A 45 -28.42 12.56 11.93
C LEU A 45 -28.76 13.73 10.98
N PRO A 46 -28.50 14.99 11.37
CA PRO A 46 -28.76 16.15 10.51
C PRO A 46 -28.09 16.04 9.13
N SER A 47 -28.80 16.44 8.08
CA SER A 47 -28.36 16.25 6.68
C SER A 47 -27.06 16.97 6.33
N ASN A 48 -26.81 18.14 6.93
CA ASN A 48 -25.55 18.88 6.82
C ASN A 48 -24.39 18.13 7.48
N MET A 49 -24.57 17.64 8.71
CA MET A 49 -23.57 16.86 9.44
C MET A 49 -23.25 15.56 8.70
N LYS A 50 -24.28 14.87 8.21
CA LYS A 50 -24.12 13.65 7.41
C LYS A 50 -23.30 13.88 6.16
N ARG A 51 -23.56 14.96 5.41
CA ARG A 51 -22.74 15.35 4.25
C ARG A 51 -21.29 15.64 4.63
N GLN A 52 -21.05 16.27 5.78
CA GLN A 52 -19.69 16.52 6.27
C GLN A 52 -18.96 15.21 6.59
N VAL A 53 -19.61 14.29 7.30
CA VAL A 53 -19.04 12.97 7.60
C VAL A 53 -18.77 12.19 6.32
N LEU A 54 -19.68 12.18 5.35
CA LEU A 54 -19.48 11.52 4.05
C LEU A 54 -18.26 12.06 3.29
N ARG A 55 -17.99 13.37 3.35
CA ARG A 55 -16.78 13.95 2.74
C ARG A 55 -15.51 13.47 3.43
N GLU A 56 -15.50 13.38 4.76
CA GLU A 56 -14.35 12.84 5.49
C GLU A 56 -14.14 11.35 5.20
N VAL A 57 -15.23 10.57 5.10
CA VAL A 57 -15.18 9.16 4.70
C VAL A 57 -14.57 9.03 3.31
N ALA A 58 -15.01 9.81 2.33
CA ALA A 58 -14.47 9.76 0.97
C ALA A 58 -12.97 10.07 0.91
N ARG A 59 -12.48 11.05 1.69
CA ARG A 59 -11.03 11.35 1.76
C ARG A 59 -10.24 10.21 2.42
N MET A 60 -10.81 9.60 3.45
CA MET A 60 -10.18 8.47 4.12
C MET A 60 -10.12 7.24 3.21
N GLU A 61 -11.16 6.99 2.41
CA GLU A 61 -11.19 5.92 1.40
C GLU A 61 -10.07 6.12 0.37
N LEU A 62 -9.96 7.32 -0.20
CA LEU A 62 -8.87 7.64 -1.12
C LEU A 62 -7.49 7.36 -0.51
N LEU A 63 -7.26 7.78 0.74
CA LEU A 63 -5.98 7.51 1.42
C LEU A 63 -5.74 6.02 1.64
N ILE A 64 -6.77 5.23 1.93
CA ILE A 64 -6.63 3.78 2.10
C ILE A 64 -6.23 3.14 0.77
N ASP A 65 -6.84 3.56 -0.33
CA ASP A 65 -6.56 2.99 -1.66
C ASP A 65 -5.15 3.38 -2.13
N GLN A 66 -4.73 4.64 -1.97
CA GLN A 66 -3.36 5.07 -2.24
C GLN A 66 -2.31 4.32 -1.41
N ILE A 67 -2.60 4.06 -0.12
CA ILE A 67 -1.70 3.26 0.73
C ILE A 67 -1.55 1.85 0.16
N LYS A 68 -2.64 1.22 -0.27
CA LYS A 68 -2.59 -0.13 -0.85
C LYS A 68 -1.81 -0.15 -2.16
N GLU A 69 -1.95 0.87 -3.00
CA GLU A 69 -1.18 1.00 -4.25
C GLU A 69 0.32 1.03 -3.94
N VAL A 70 0.74 1.90 -3.03
CA VAL A 70 2.15 1.99 -2.60
C VAL A 70 2.63 0.69 -1.94
N GLU A 71 1.79 0.06 -1.10
CA GLU A 71 2.13 -1.23 -0.48
C GLU A 71 2.28 -2.35 -1.53
N ALA A 72 1.50 -2.33 -2.60
CA ALA A 72 1.64 -3.28 -3.71
C ALA A 72 2.94 -3.03 -4.48
N GLU A 73 3.25 -1.78 -4.84
CA GLU A 73 4.51 -1.40 -5.50
C GLU A 73 5.72 -1.81 -4.66
N CYS A 74 5.71 -1.54 -3.35
CA CYS A 74 6.77 -1.97 -2.45
C CYS A 74 6.91 -3.50 -2.39
N ASN A 75 5.80 -4.24 -2.38
CA ASN A 75 5.85 -5.71 -2.38
C ASN A 75 6.45 -6.25 -3.68
N ASP A 76 6.11 -5.67 -4.83
CA ASP A 76 6.66 -6.06 -6.12
C ASP A 76 8.17 -5.80 -6.16
N MET A 77 8.63 -4.62 -5.73
CA MET A 77 10.06 -4.31 -5.60
C MET A 77 10.79 -5.28 -4.66
N LEU A 78 10.19 -5.64 -3.52
CA LEU A 78 10.78 -6.61 -2.58
C LEU A 78 10.91 -8.02 -3.20
N ILE A 79 9.99 -8.40 -4.09
CA ILE A 79 10.08 -9.67 -4.82
C ILE A 79 11.25 -9.61 -5.80
N GLU A 80 11.40 -8.53 -6.55
CA GLU A 80 12.52 -8.32 -7.49
C GLU A 80 13.87 -8.27 -6.77
N GLU A 81 13.97 -7.61 -5.61
CA GLU A 81 15.18 -7.60 -4.79
C GLU A 81 15.56 -9.00 -4.29
N ARG A 82 14.57 -9.80 -3.85
CA ARG A 82 14.81 -11.20 -3.43
C ARG A 82 15.25 -12.09 -4.58
N GLN A 83 14.69 -11.90 -5.77
CA GLN A 83 15.11 -12.60 -6.97
C GLN A 83 16.54 -12.24 -7.34
N SER A 84 16.84 -10.94 -7.41
CA SER A 84 18.19 -10.41 -7.65
C SER A 84 19.21 -10.96 -6.64
N ALA A 85 18.88 -10.96 -5.35
CA ALA A 85 19.75 -11.51 -4.31
C ALA A 85 20.02 -13.02 -4.50
N ARG A 86 19.02 -13.79 -4.95
CA ARG A 86 19.17 -15.21 -5.26
C ARG A 86 20.07 -15.42 -6.49
N GLU A 87 19.92 -14.60 -7.52
CA GLU A 87 20.69 -14.69 -8.77
C GLU A 87 22.15 -14.27 -8.56
N VAL A 88 22.39 -13.22 -7.78
CA VAL A 88 23.73 -12.83 -7.30
C VAL A 88 24.37 -13.96 -6.46
N ALA A 89 23.60 -14.62 -5.60
CA ALA A 89 24.09 -15.76 -4.83
C ALA A 89 24.41 -16.99 -5.71
N LEU A 90 23.72 -17.18 -6.82
CA LEU A 90 24.03 -18.22 -7.81
C LEU A 90 25.31 -17.90 -8.58
N LEU A 91 25.47 -16.65 -9.03
CA LEU A 91 26.69 -16.19 -9.72
C LEU A 91 27.93 -16.35 -8.84
N SER A 92 27.80 -16.10 -7.54
CA SER A 92 28.88 -16.27 -6.55
C SER A 92 29.34 -17.72 -6.37
N LYS A 93 28.59 -18.71 -6.89
CA LYS A 93 28.98 -20.14 -6.87
C LYS A 93 29.80 -20.56 -8.09
N VAL A 94 29.94 -19.68 -9.09
CA VAL A 94 30.77 -19.94 -10.28
C VAL A 94 32.24 -19.72 -9.91
N VAL A 95 33.09 -20.69 -10.27
CA VAL A 95 34.53 -20.62 -10.01
C VAL A 95 35.13 -19.37 -10.66
N GLY A 96 35.78 -18.52 -9.86
CA GLY A 96 36.39 -17.27 -10.31
C GLY A 96 35.51 -16.02 -10.18
N ILE A 97 34.24 -16.14 -9.79
CA ILE A 97 33.36 -15.00 -9.51
C ILE A 97 33.25 -14.78 -8.00
N ARG A 98 33.76 -13.63 -7.53
CA ARG A 98 33.59 -13.21 -6.13
C ARG A 98 32.21 -12.58 -5.90
N PRO A 99 31.67 -12.58 -4.67
CA PRO A 99 30.35 -12.00 -4.36
C PRO A 99 30.21 -10.53 -4.79
N GLU A 100 31.27 -9.74 -4.66
CA GLU A 100 31.26 -8.34 -5.08
C GLU A 100 31.16 -8.21 -6.61
N LEU A 101 31.86 -9.07 -7.35
CA LEU A 101 31.80 -9.12 -8.80
C LEU A 101 30.46 -9.70 -9.30
N ALA A 102 29.88 -10.66 -8.59
CA ALA A 102 28.56 -11.22 -8.91
C ALA A 102 27.46 -10.15 -8.86
N ALA A 103 27.48 -9.29 -7.83
CA ALA A 103 26.54 -8.18 -7.71
C ALA A 103 26.69 -7.17 -8.86
N VAL A 104 27.93 -6.84 -9.22
CA VAL A 104 28.23 -5.95 -10.37
C VAL A 104 27.77 -6.58 -11.68
N LEU A 105 28.11 -7.83 -11.96
CA LEU A 105 27.69 -8.53 -13.19
C LEU A 105 26.17 -8.62 -13.32
N TRP A 106 25.47 -8.86 -12.21
CA TRP A 106 24.01 -8.83 -12.17
C TRP A 106 23.44 -7.46 -12.52
N GLY A 107 23.90 -6.41 -11.83
CA GLY A 107 23.44 -5.04 -12.05
C GLY A 107 23.79 -4.45 -13.42
N GLU A 108 24.94 -4.81 -13.97
CA GLU A 108 25.44 -4.26 -15.24
C GLU A 108 24.75 -4.86 -16.47
N GLY A 109 24.20 -6.08 -16.39
CA GLY A 109 23.56 -6.65 -17.57
C GLY A 109 22.91 -8.02 -17.41
N LEU A 110 23.31 -8.82 -16.41
CA LEU A 110 22.74 -10.16 -16.25
C LEU A 110 21.33 -10.16 -15.65
N PHE A 111 20.83 -9.04 -15.14
CA PHE A 111 19.43 -8.89 -14.69
C PHE A 111 18.39 -9.07 -15.79
N ARG A 112 18.79 -9.05 -17.07
CA ARG A 112 17.90 -9.14 -18.23
C ARG A 112 17.67 -10.59 -18.62
N HIS A 113 16.52 -10.85 -19.24
CA HIS A 113 16.22 -12.18 -19.76
C HIS A 113 17.01 -12.47 -21.06
N PHE A 114 17.70 -13.61 -21.11
CA PHE A 114 18.42 -14.10 -22.29
C PHE A 114 17.82 -15.42 -22.78
N ASN A 115 17.48 -15.50 -24.06
CA ASN A 115 16.89 -16.69 -24.67
C ASN A 115 17.96 -17.72 -25.10
N ASN A 116 19.21 -17.31 -25.30
CA ASN A 116 20.29 -18.22 -25.69
C ASN A 116 21.70 -17.67 -25.35
N ARG A 117 22.70 -18.57 -25.35
CA ARG A 117 24.11 -18.26 -25.06
C ARG A 117 24.78 -17.27 -26.02
N ARG A 118 24.27 -17.12 -27.26
CA ARG A 118 24.82 -16.14 -28.22
C ARG A 118 24.47 -14.72 -27.81
N GLN A 119 23.28 -14.51 -27.23
CA GLN A 119 22.88 -13.20 -26.71
C GLN A 119 23.73 -12.77 -25.50
N VAL A 120 24.13 -13.72 -24.65
CA VAL A 120 25.06 -13.45 -23.52
C VAL A 120 26.46 -13.10 -24.04
N ALA A 121 26.97 -13.83 -25.03
CA ALA A 121 28.30 -13.61 -25.60
C ALA A 121 28.46 -12.23 -26.28
N GLY A 122 27.38 -11.64 -26.81
CA GLY A 122 27.40 -10.30 -27.39
C GLY A 122 27.68 -9.17 -26.40
N TYR A 123 27.66 -9.45 -25.08
CA TYR A 123 27.95 -8.48 -24.03
C TYR A 123 29.43 -8.44 -23.62
N ALA A 124 30.19 -9.49 -23.94
CA ALA A 124 31.63 -9.55 -23.74
C ALA A 124 32.33 -9.04 -25.00
N VAL A 125 32.39 -7.71 -25.16
CA VAL A 125 33.20 -7.04 -26.20
C VAL A 125 34.62 -6.85 -25.71
#